data_AF-A0A959ISF4-F1
#
_entry.id   AF-A0A959ISF4-F1
#
_cell.length_a   1.000
_cell.length_b   1.000
_cell.length_c   1.000
_cell.angle_alpha   90.00
_cell.angle_beta   90.00
_cell.angle_gamma   90.00
#
_symmetry.space_group_name_H-M   'P 1'
#
loop_
_entity.id
_entity.type
_entity.pdbx_description
1 polymer ?
#
loop_
_entity_poly.entity_id
_entity_poly.type
_entity_poly.pdbx_seq_one_letter_code
_entity_poly.pdbx_strand_id
1 'polypeptide(L)'
;MSKKDQFIEVLQKGYTFKGESIILGGAMLDKTCLTNNFVRLPLETLNRHGLIAGATGSGKTKTLQILAEQLSSKGVPSLLMDIKGDLSGIAVPSAGHAKIDERHEKIGFPYASDDSPVEFLSLSDEKGIRLRATVSEFGPV
;
A
#
# COMPACT_ATOMS: atom_id res chain seq x y z
N MET A 1 35.46 1.86 -6.78
CA MET A 1 34.01 2.11 -6.67
C MET A 1 33.66 2.24 -5.19
N SER A 2 32.90 3.25 -4.76
CA SER A 2 32.58 3.39 -3.34
C SER A 2 31.58 2.32 -2.88
N LYS A 3 31.54 2.03 -1.57
CA LYS A 3 30.54 1.11 -0.97
C LYS A 3 29.10 1.50 -1.36
N LYS A 4 28.84 2.81 -1.44
CA LYS A 4 27.54 3.37 -1.84
C LYS A 4 27.22 3.07 -3.31
N ASP A 5 28.18 3.28 -4.20
CA ASP A 5 27.97 3.06 -5.64
C ASP A 5 27.72 1.58 -5.94
N GLN A 6 28.48 0.69 -5.29
CA GLN A 6 28.28 -0.76 -5.40
C GLN A 6 26.89 -1.17 -4.90
N PHE A 7 26.43 -0.62 -3.79
CA PHE A 7 25.10 -0.89 -3.25
C PHE A 7 24.00 -0.42 -4.21
N ILE A 8 24.13 0.78 -4.79
CA ILE A 8 23.19 1.31 -5.78
C ILE A 8 23.16 0.42 -7.03
N GLU A 9 24.32 -0.02 -7.52
CA GLU A 9 24.40 -0.90 -8.69
C GLU A 9 23.70 -2.25 -8.44
N VAL A 10 23.94 -2.87 -7.28
CA VAL A 10 23.26 -4.12 -6.89
C VAL A 10 21.75 -3.91 -6.79
N LEU A 11 21.31 -2.80 -6.20
CA LEU A 11 19.90 -2.45 -6.08
C LEU A 11 19.24 -2.28 -7.46
N GLN A 12 19.85 -1.49 -8.35
CA GLN A 12 19.32 -1.25 -9.69
C GLN A 12 19.19 -2.56 -10.48
N LYS A 13 20.21 -3.42 -10.42
CA LYS A 13 20.17 -4.75 -11.05
C LYS A 13 19.10 -5.65 -10.43
N GLY A 14 18.98 -5.67 -9.10
CA GLY A 14 18.06 -6.55 -8.36
C GLY A 14 16.58 -6.17 -8.48
N TYR A 15 16.28 -4.87 -8.64
CA TYR A 15 14.92 -4.35 -8.80
C TYR A 15 14.58 -4.00 -10.26
N THR A 16 15.25 -4.64 -11.22
CA THR A 16 14.88 -4.59 -12.64
C THR A 16 13.90 -5.70 -12.95
N PHE A 17 12.67 -5.33 -13.31
CA PHE A 17 11.57 -6.26 -13.58
C PHE A 17 10.99 -6.01 -14.96
N LYS A 18 10.35 -7.03 -15.54
CA LYS A 18 9.49 -6.85 -16.70
C LYS A 18 8.08 -6.48 -16.23
N GLY A 19 7.42 -5.59 -16.96
CA GLY A 19 6.05 -5.18 -16.65
C GLY A 19 5.95 -4.20 -15.47
N GLU A 20 4.76 -4.15 -14.87
CA GLU A 20 4.44 -3.17 -13.83
C GLU A 20 4.89 -3.61 -12.43
N SER A 21 5.19 -2.61 -11.59
CA SER A 21 5.59 -2.80 -10.20
C SER A 21 5.02 -1.71 -9.31
N ILE A 22 4.87 -1.99 -8.03
CA ILE A 22 4.59 -1.02 -6.97
C ILE A 22 5.85 -0.65 -6.20
N ILE A 23 5.88 0.51 -5.57
CA ILE A 23 6.99 1.01 -4.76
C ILE A 23 6.67 0.76 -3.29
N LEU A 24 7.53 0.01 -2.60
CA LEU A 24 7.40 -0.29 -1.17
C LEU A 24 8.12 0.74 -0.28
N GLY A 25 9.13 1.41 -0.81
CA GLY A 25 9.90 2.41 -0.07
C GLY A 25 11.25 2.74 -0.70
N GLY A 26 12.10 3.43 0.06
CA GLY A 26 13.46 3.78 -0.33
C GLY A 26 14.51 2.80 0.21
N ALA A 27 15.58 2.61 -0.53
CA ALA A 27 16.72 1.81 -0.13
C ALA A 27 17.46 2.46 1.05
N MET A 28 17.90 1.64 2.00
CA MET A 28 18.62 2.09 3.19
C MET A 28 20.03 1.51 3.19
N LEU A 29 21.04 2.37 3.35
CA LEU A 29 22.44 1.99 3.55
C LEU A 29 22.96 2.67 4.81
N ASP A 30 23.50 1.90 5.76
CA ASP A 30 24.07 2.41 7.01
C ASP A 30 23.12 3.37 7.78
N LYS A 31 21.82 3.03 7.80
CA LYS A 31 20.71 3.82 8.39
C LYS A 31 20.39 5.15 7.68
N THR A 32 20.96 5.39 6.51
CA THR A 32 20.61 6.53 5.65
C THR A 32 19.76 6.07 4.47
N CYS A 33 18.67 6.80 4.20
CA CYS A 33 17.87 6.57 3.00
C CYS A 33 18.60 7.13 1.80
N LEU A 34 18.74 6.32 0.75
CA LEU A 34 19.27 6.75 -0.51
C LEU A 34 18.12 7.31 -1.36
N THR A 35 18.01 8.62 -1.42
CA THR A 35 16.97 9.31 -2.19
C THR A 35 16.97 8.85 -3.65
N ASN A 36 15.78 8.71 -4.25
CA ASN A 36 15.54 8.24 -5.61
C ASN A 36 15.99 6.79 -5.89
N ASN A 37 16.25 5.99 -4.84
CA ASN A 37 16.58 4.58 -4.97
C ASN A 37 15.45 3.75 -4.36
N PHE A 38 14.56 3.24 -5.19
CA PHE A 38 13.32 2.61 -4.75
C PHE A 38 13.44 1.09 -4.61
N VAL A 39 12.85 0.57 -3.55
CA VAL A 39 12.52 -0.84 -3.39
C VAL A 39 11.15 -1.07 -4.04
N ARG A 40 11.12 -1.97 -5.03
CA ARG A 40 9.96 -2.20 -5.89
C ARG A 40 9.48 -3.65 -5.77
N LEU A 41 8.19 -3.88 -5.95
CA LEU A 41 7.60 -5.21 -5.97
C LEU A 41 6.84 -5.40 -7.31
N PRO A 42 7.20 -6.39 -8.13
CA PRO A 42 6.49 -6.65 -9.40
C PRO A 42 5.05 -7.11 -9.12
N LEU A 43 4.09 -6.60 -9.89
CA LEU A 43 2.68 -7.00 -9.73
C LEU A 43 2.49 -8.50 -9.93
N GLU A 44 3.22 -9.12 -10.87
CA GLU A 44 3.14 -10.55 -11.15
C GLU A 44 3.46 -11.44 -9.94
N THR A 45 4.15 -10.91 -8.93
CA THR A 45 4.51 -11.66 -7.71
C THR A 45 3.42 -11.60 -6.63
N LEU A 46 2.41 -10.73 -6.78
CA LEU A 46 1.32 -10.56 -5.82
C LEU A 46 0.25 -11.65 -5.88
N ASN A 47 0.43 -12.64 -6.75
CA ASN A 47 -0.32 -13.90 -6.71
C ASN A 47 0.19 -14.87 -5.62
N ARG A 48 1.21 -14.48 -4.84
CA ARG A 48 1.74 -15.23 -3.70
C ARG A 48 1.31 -14.59 -2.40
N HIS A 49 1.10 -15.42 -1.38
CA HIS A 49 0.81 -14.92 -0.03
C HIS A 49 2.01 -14.17 0.56
N GLY A 50 1.74 -13.04 1.19
CA GLY A 50 2.72 -12.24 1.92
C GLY A 50 2.28 -12.02 3.38
N LEU A 51 3.24 -11.68 4.23
CA LEU A 51 3.01 -11.36 5.64
C LEU A 51 3.63 -9.99 5.97
N ILE A 52 2.81 -9.08 6.48
CA ILE A 52 3.27 -7.81 7.04
C ILE A 52 3.25 -7.93 8.56
N ALA A 53 4.42 -8.01 9.17
CA ALA A 53 4.60 -8.15 10.62
C ALA A 53 5.44 -7.01 11.20
N GLY A 54 5.25 -6.73 12.49
CA GLY A 54 5.96 -5.68 13.21
C GLY A 54 5.26 -5.28 14.51
N ALA A 55 5.97 -4.57 15.39
CA ALA A 55 5.41 -4.07 16.64
C ALA A 55 4.29 -3.03 16.43
N THR A 56 3.54 -2.71 17.48
CA THR A 56 2.57 -1.59 17.44
C THR A 56 3.29 -0.28 17.09
N GLY A 57 2.71 0.51 16.19
CA GLY A 57 3.33 1.76 15.73
C GLY A 57 4.41 1.61 14.65
N SER A 58 4.74 0.40 14.20
CA SER A 58 5.77 0.17 13.16
C SER A 58 5.30 0.48 11.72
N GLY A 59 4.11 1.03 11.54
CA GLY A 59 3.58 1.39 10.22
C GLY A 59 2.90 0.25 9.43
N LYS A 60 2.46 -0.83 10.08
CA LYS A 60 1.73 -1.94 9.41
C LYS A 60 0.51 -1.45 8.62
N THR A 61 -0.38 -0.69 9.27
CA THR A 61 -1.57 -0.10 8.63
C THR A 61 -1.17 0.79 7.46
N LYS A 62 -0.20 1.68 7.65
CA LYS A 62 0.26 2.59 6.59
C LYS A 62 0.86 1.86 5.40
N THR A 63 1.54 0.74 5.65
CA THR A 63 2.05 -0.12 4.57
C THR A 63 0.90 -0.76 3.78
N LEU A 64 -0.13 -1.26 4.47
CA LEU A 64 -1.33 -1.80 3.82
C LEU A 64 -2.09 -0.75 3.00
N GLN A 65 -2.23 0.48 3.52
CA GLN A 65 -2.86 1.59 2.79
C GLN A 65 -2.12 1.90 1.50
N ILE A 66 -0.80 2.10 1.55
CA ILE A 66 0.02 2.39 0.36
C ILE A 66 -0.05 1.26 -0.66
N LEU A 67 -0.05 0.00 -0.20
CA LEU A 67 -0.23 -1.15 -1.09
C LEU A 67 -1.59 -1.11 -1.79
N ALA A 68 -2.66 -0.86 -1.04
CA ALA A 68 -4.02 -0.80 -1.58
C ALA A 68 -4.20 0.36 -2.59
N GLU A 69 -3.71 1.55 -2.24
CA GLU A 69 -3.73 2.73 -3.12
C GLU A 69 -2.96 2.47 -4.43
N GLN A 70 -1.76 1.90 -4.33
CA GLN A 70 -0.95 1.59 -5.52
C GLN A 70 -1.52 0.44 -6.36
N LEU A 71 -2.20 -0.53 -5.75
CA LEU A 71 -2.91 -1.58 -6.48
C LEU A 71 -4.14 -1.02 -7.19
N SER A 72 -4.92 -0.19 -6.50
CA SER A 72 -6.09 0.49 -7.05
C SER A 72 -5.74 1.38 -8.25
N SER A 73 -4.69 2.21 -8.14
CA SER A 73 -4.20 3.05 -9.26
C SER A 73 -3.69 2.26 -10.47
N LYS A 74 -3.43 0.96 -10.29
CA LYS A 74 -3.03 0.01 -11.34
C LYS A 74 -4.20 -0.87 -11.82
N GLY A 75 -5.42 -0.59 -11.37
CA GLY A 75 -6.62 -1.33 -11.73
C GLY A 75 -6.71 -2.72 -11.09
N VAL A 76 -5.94 -3.00 -10.05
CA VAL A 76 -5.99 -4.27 -9.31
C VAL A 76 -6.96 -4.14 -8.13
N PRO A 77 -8.13 -4.81 -8.16
CA PRO A 77 -9.09 -4.73 -7.07
C PRO A 77 -8.53 -5.41 -5.81
N SER A 78 -8.75 -4.79 -4.66
CA SER A 78 -8.30 -5.28 -3.36
C SER A 78 -9.46 -5.35 -2.38
N LEU A 79 -9.65 -6.51 -1.75
CA LEU A 79 -10.59 -6.68 -0.64
C LEU A 79 -9.82 -6.62 0.68
N LEU A 80 -10.16 -5.68 1.55
CA LEU A 80 -9.48 -5.45 2.82
C LEU A 80 -10.46 -5.62 3.98
N MET A 81 -10.00 -6.27 5.05
CA MET A 81 -10.74 -6.32 6.32
C MET A 81 -10.25 -5.20 7.23
N ASP A 82 -11.08 -4.19 7.44
CA ASP A 82 -10.76 -3.06 8.31
C ASP A 82 -11.31 -3.27 9.72
N ILE A 83 -10.55 -3.99 10.57
CA ILE A 83 -10.97 -4.34 11.93
C ILE A 83 -10.97 -3.11 12.85
N LYS A 84 -10.08 -2.14 12.61
CA LYS A 84 -9.88 -0.98 13.49
C LYS A 84 -10.46 0.32 12.96
N GLY A 85 -10.97 0.33 11.72
CA GLY A 85 -11.42 1.55 11.05
C GLY A 85 -10.26 2.41 10.56
N ASP A 86 -9.03 1.89 10.55
CA ASP A 86 -7.84 2.66 10.18
C ASP A 86 -7.50 2.52 8.69
N LEU A 87 -7.98 1.49 7.97
CA LEU A 87 -7.73 1.31 6.53
C LEU A 87 -8.69 2.11 5.65
N SER A 88 -9.95 2.25 6.06
CA SER A 88 -11.02 2.97 5.34
C SER A 88 -10.70 4.43 5.03
N GLY A 89 -9.73 5.03 5.72
CA GLY A 89 -9.24 6.38 5.45
C GLY A 89 -8.66 6.61 4.05
N ILE A 90 -8.36 5.55 3.27
CA ILE A 90 -7.90 5.69 1.87
C ILE A 90 -8.99 6.23 0.92
N ALA A 91 -10.25 6.26 1.35
CA ALA A 91 -11.37 6.79 0.58
C ALA A 91 -11.43 8.34 0.57
N VAL A 92 -10.59 9.01 1.36
CA VAL A 92 -10.60 10.47 1.50
C VAL A 92 -9.17 10.99 1.39
N PRO A 93 -8.92 12.07 0.62
CA PRO A 93 -7.60 12.67 0.53
C PRO A 93 -7.10 13.12 1.91
N SER A 94 -5.83 12.87 2.21
CA SER A 94 -5.22 13.33 3.46
C SER A 94 -5.20 14.86 3.53
N ALA A 95 -5.45 15.42 4.72
CA ALA A 95 -5.22 16.84 5.00
C ALA A 95 -3.72 17.23 5.06
N GLY A 96 -2.82 16.30 4.80
CA GLY A 96 -1.37 16.48 4.89
C GLY A 96 -0.84 16.29 6.32
N HIS A 97 0.44 15.93 6.43
CA HIS A 97 1.11 15.78 7.71
C HIS A 97 2.63 15.89 7.52
N ALA A 98 3.32 16.78 8.26
CA ALA A 98 4.75 17.04 8.08
C ALA A 98 5.65 15.79 8.05
N LYS A 99 5.40 14.81 8.93
CA LYS A 99 6.13 13.51 8.92
C LYS A 99 5.98 12.70 7.62
N ILE A 100 4.86 12.85 6.91
CA ILE A 100 4.64 12.19 5.62
C ILE A 100 5.49 12.90 4.58
N ASP A 101 5.47 14.23 4.56
CA ASP A 101 6.25 15.06 3.62
C ASP A 101 7.76 14.82 3.79
N GLU A 102 8.27 14.91 5.03
CA GLU A 102 9.68 14.62 5.35
C GLU A 102 10.11 13.21 4.91
N ARG A 103 9.21 12.23 5.02
CA ARG A 103 9.50 10.85 4.62
C ARG A 103 9.57 10.72 3.11
N HIS A 104 8.64 11.35 2.40
CA HIS A 104 8.57 11.32 0.93
C HIS A 104 9.73 12.09 0.30
N GLU A 105 10.15 13.21 0.90
CA GLU A 105 11.37 13.93 0.53
C GLU A 105 12.63 13.05 0.69
N LYS A 106 12.77 12.35 1.82
CA LYS A 106 13.91 11.45 2.05
C LYS A 106 13.98 10.32 1.02
N ILE A 107 12.82 9.75 0.68
CA ILE A 107 12.71 8.66 -0.30
C ILE A 107 12.89 9.19 -1.74
N GLY A 108 12.47 10.43 -2.01
CA GLY A 108 12.42 11.00 -3.36
C GLY A 108 11.18 10.55 -4.15
N PHE A 109 10.13 10.14 -3.45
CA PHE A 109 8.86 9.76 -4.06
C PHE A 109 7.83 10.84 -3.73
N PRO A 110 7.29 11.59 -4.70
CA PRO A 110 6.32 12.64 -4.39
C PRO A 110 5.02 12.03 -3.86
N TYR A 111 4.53 12.55 -2.73
CA TYR A 111 3.20 12.22 -2.22
C TYR A 111 2.20 13.27 -2.74
N ALA A 112 1.18 12.81 -3.45
CA ALA A 112 -0.02 13.60 -3.69
C ALA A 112 -1.13 12.97 -2.86
N SER A 113 -1.85 13.79 -2.09
CA SER A 113 -3.07 13.32 -1.46
C SER A 113 -4.12 13.09 -2.53
N ASP A 114 -4.70 11.89 -2.53
CA ASP A 114 -5.69 11.47 -3.52
C ASP A 114 -6.73 10.57 -2.83
N ASP A 115 -7.86 10.35 -3.49
CA ASP A 115 -8.87 9.37 -3.06
C ASP A 115 -8.77 8.09 -3.88
N SER A 116 -8.86 6.95 -3.20
CA SER A 116 -9.06 5.66 -3.87
C SER A 116 -10.55 5.38 -4.02
N PRO A 117 -10.99 4.79 -5.15
CA PRO A 117 -12.35 4.27 -5.26
C PRO A 117 -12.54 3.15 -4.24
N VAL A 118 -13.46 3.37 -3.30
CA VAL A 118 -13.75 2.45 -2.19
C VAL A 118 -15.23 2.16 -2.14
N GLU A 119 -15.57 0.88 -2.04
CA GLU A 119 -16.91 0.42 -1.73
C GLU A 119 -16.90 -0.25 -0.35
N PHE A 120 -17.74 0.26 0.56
CA PHE A 120 -17.83 -0.28 1.91
C PHE A 120 -18.78 -1.46 1.96
N LEU A 121 -18.26 -2.59 2.42
CA LEU A 121 -18.99 -3.85 2.55
C LEU A 121 -19.20 -4.17 4.03
N SER A 122 -20.43 -4.48 4.40
CA SER A 122 -20.81 -4.79 5.78
C SER A 122 -21.25 -6.24 5.92
N LEU A 123 -20.75 -6.90 6.98
CA LEU A 123 -21.20 -8.23 7.42
C LEU A 123 -22.29 -8.16 8.49
N SER A 124 -22.60 -6.96 8.97
CA SER A 124 -23.60 -6.67 10.02
C SER A 124 -24.64 -5.67 9.51
N ASP A 125 -25.46 -5.15 10.42
CA ASP A 125 -26.41 -4.06 10.13
C ASP A 125 -25.75 -2.66 10.11
N GLU A 126 -24.41 -2.61 10.19
CA GLU A 126 -23.66 -1.37 10.04
C GLU A 126 -23.72 -0.82 8.61
N LYS A 127 -23.40 0.46 8.46
CA LYS A 127 -23.38 1.17 7.17
C LYS A 127 -22.46 0.47 6.17
N GLY A 128 -22.96 0.27 4.95
CA GLY A 128 -22.25 -0.38 3.84
C GLY A 128 -23.19 -1.30 3.07
N ILE A 129 -22.72 -1.83 1.94
CA ILE A 129 -23.44 -2.82 1.17
C ILE A 129 -23.41 -4.14 1.93
N ARG A 130 -24.58 -4.75 2.14
CA ARG A 130 -24.68 -6.04 2.83
C ARG A 130 -24.05 -7.14 1.98
N LEU A 131 -23.07 -7.83 2.54
CA LEU A 131 -22.46 -9.00 1.92
C LEU A 131 -23.29 -10.27 2.07
N ARG A 132 -24.16 -10.33 3.08
CA ARG A 132 -25.06 -11.46 3.30
C ARG A 132 -26.43 -11.12 2.73
N ALA A 133 -26.85 -11.93 1.77
CA ALA A 133 -28.25 -11.97 1.37
C ALA A 133 -29.03 -12.82 2.38
N THR A 134 -30.21 -12.36 2.80
CA THR A 134 -31.13 -13.19 3.60
C THR A 134 -32.00 -14.05 2.68
N VAL A 135 -32.47 -15.21 3.15
CA VAL A 135 -33.33 -16.09 2.34
C VAL A 135 -34.59 -15.34 1.86
N SER A 136 -35.11 -14.43 2.69
CA SER A 136 -36.26 -13.58 2.36
C SER A 136 -36.02 -12.62 1.18
N GLU A 137 -34.77 -12.25 0.89
CA GLU A 137 -34.41 -11.35 -0.21
C GLU A 137 -34.45 -12.03 -1.58
N PHE A 138 -34.49 -13.37 -1.62
CA PHE A 138 -34.65 -14.14 -2.87
C PHE A 138 -36.11 -14.27 -3.32
N GLY A 139 -37.06 -13.66 -2.59
CA GLY A 139 -38.49 -13.78 -2.84
C GLY A 139 -39.13 -14.96 -2.10
N PRO A 140 -40.45 -15.16 -2.22
CA PRO A 140 -41.10 -16.33 -1.65
C PRO A 140 -40.49 -17.61 -2.28
N VAL A 141 -39.91 -18.45 -1.44
CA VAL A 141 -39.50 -19.82 -1.78
C VAL A 141 -40.72 -20.73 -1.74
#